data_AF-A0A494ZPQ5-F1
#
_entry.id   AF-A0A494ZPQ5-F1
#
_cell.length_a   1.000
_cell.length_b   1.000
_cell.length_c   1.000
_cell.angle_alpha   90.00
_cell.angle_beta   90.00
_cell.angle_gamma   90.00
#
_symmetry.space_group_name_H-M   'P 1'
#
loop_
_entity.id
_entity.type
_entity.pdbx_description
1 polymer ?
#
loop_
_entity_poly.entity_id
_entity_poly.type
_entity_poly.pdbx_seq_one_letter_code
_entity_poly.pdbx_strand_id
1 'polypeptide(L)'
;MKKLNKVLEYILAFLVVVMVVGCFWQIFTRFVLNNASSWTEELLRYALIWLTMLGVPYAYGKEQHISIGFITTTFTKKGSLRNKIFIEILVLFLSAFVLIAGGIMVTINAVGQLSPAMGIPMQFYYVGAPICGVLMIIYSGERLIRFVKELKETKEEK
;
A
#
# COMPACT_ATOMS: atom_id res chain seq x y z
N MET A 1 3.73 12.10 10.06
CA MET A 1 2.66 11.09 9.93
C MET A 1 1.22 11.55 10.08
N LYS A 2 0.77 12.17 11.18
CA LYS A 2 -0.69 12.40 11.40
C LYS A 2 -1.44 13.09 10.24
N LYS A 3 -0.82 14.07 9.57
CA LYS A 3 -1.38 14.72 8.38
C LYS A 3 -1.40 13.78 7.16
N LEU A 4 -0.29 13.07 6.90
CA LEU A 4 -0.17 12.08 5.82
C LEU A 4 -1.22 10.97 5.98
N ASN A 5 -1.34 10.39 7.17
CA ASN A 5 -2.35 9.36 7.47
C ASN A 5 -3.76 9.89 7.21
N LYS A 6 -4.09 11.11 7.65
CA LYS A 6 -5.41 11.71 7.38
C LYS A 6 -5.67 11.87 5.88
N VAL A 7 -4.68 12.32 5.11
CA VAL A 7 -4.82 12.46 3.65
C VAL A 7 -5.05 11.10 2.99
N LEU A 8 -4.24 10.09 3.32
CA LEU A 8 -4.45 8.74 2.81
C LEU A 8 -5.82 8.18 3.21
N GLU A 9 -6.25 8.41 4.45
CA GLU A 9 -7.56 7.96 4.94
C GLU A 9 -8.71 8.55 4.14
N TYR A 10 -8.70 9.86 3.86
CA TYR A 10 -9.71 10.50 3.03
C TYR A 10 -9.70 9.97 1.59
N ILE A 11 -8.51 9.78 1.00
CA ILE A 11 -8.39 9.25 -0.36
C ILE A 11 -8.92 7.81 -0.42
N LEU A 12 -8.56 6.97 0.55
CA LEU A 12 -9.04 5.59 0.63
C LEU A 12 -10.55 5.52 0.84
N ALA A 13 -11.09 6.35 1.75
CA ALA A 13 -12.53 6.43 1.97
C ALA A 13 -13.27 6.85 0.68
N PHE A 14 -12.75 7.84 -0.04
CA PHE A 14 -13.30 8.26 -1.32
C PHE A 14 -13.29 7.13 -2.36
N LEU A 15 -12.16 6.41 -2.50
CA LEU A 15 -12.05 5.27 -3.42
C LEU A 15 -13.05 4.16 -3.08
N VAL A 16 -13.25 3.85 -1.80
CA VAL A 16 -14.27 2.88 -1.37
C VAL A 16 -15.66 3.33 -1.78
N VAL A 17 -16.02 4.60 -1.55
CA VAL A 17 -17.33 5.12 -1.95
C VAL A 17 -17.54 5.01 -3.46
N VAL A 18 -16.53 5.37 -4.26
CA VAL A 18 -16.58 5.22 -5.72
C VAL A 18 -16.79 3.76 -6.13
N MET A 19 -16.08 2.82 -5.51
CA MET A 19 -16.24 1.39 -5.79
C MET A 19 -17.64 0.89 -5.42
N VAL A 20 -18.19 1.31 -4.29
CA VAL A 20 -19.53 0.92 -3.84
C VAL A 20 -20.58 1.42 -4.84
N VAL A 21 -20.55 2.71 -5.19
CA VAL A 21 -21.48 3.29 -6.17
C VAL A 21 -21.32 2.64 -7.55
N GLY A 22 -20.08 2.40 -7.98
CA GLY A 22 -19.80 1.70 -9.23
C GLY A 22 -20.33 0.26 -9.24
N CYS A 23 -20.22 -0.46 -8.12
CA CYS A 23 -20.74 -1.82 -8.00
C CYS A 23 -22.28 -1.83 -8.09
N PHE A 24 -22.96 -0.90 -7.41
CA PHE A 24 -24.41 -0.74 -7.53
C PHE A 24 -24.82 -0.45 -8.97
N TRP A 25 -24.08 0.42 -9.67
CA TRP A 25 -24.31 0.68 -11.08
C TRP A 25 -24.12 -0.56 -11.94
N GLN A 26 -23.05 -1.33 -11.72
CA GLN A 26 -22.77 -2.55 -12.48
C GLN A 26 -23.88 -3.60 -12.31
N ILE A 27 -24.39 -3.76 -11.08
CA ILE A 27 -25.56 -4.59 -10.78
C ILE A 27 -26.78 -4.06 -11.54
N PHE A 28 -27.07 -2.76 -11.46
CA PHE A 28 -28.19 -2.16 -12.18
C PHE A 28 -28.10 -2.37 -13.70
N THR A 29 -26.97 -2.10 -14.33
CA THR A 29 -26.80 -2.28 -15.78
C THR A 29 -26.95 -3.75 -16.18
N ARG A 30 -26.43 -4.67 -15.37
CA ARG A 30 -26.47 -6.09 -15.68
C ARG A 30 -27.88 -6.67 -15.53
N PHE A 31 -28.60 -6.30 -14.48
CA PHE A 31 -29.92 -6.88 -14.18
C PHE A 31 -31.09 -6.11 -14.81
N VAL A 32 -30.94 -4.81 -15.08
CA VAL A 32 -32.01 -3.98 -15.65
C VAL A 32 -31.81 -3.76 -17.16
N LEU A 33 -30.60 -3.37 -17.57
CA LEU A 33 -30.28 -3.08 -18.98
C LEU A 33 -29.83 -4.32 -19.76
N ASN A 34 -29.69 -5.47 -19.08
CA ASN A 34 -29.23 -6.75 -19.63
C ASN A 34 -27.92 -6.64 -20.43
N ASN A 35 -27.11 -5.63 -20.13
CA ASN A 35 -25.84 -5.35 -20.79
C ASN A 35 -24.79 -5.04 -19.72
N ALA A 36 -23.76 -5.86 -19.64
CA ALA A 36 -22.67 -5.65 -18.70
C ALA A 36 -21.82 -4.47 -19.17
N SER A 37 -21.80 -3.39 -18.38
CA SER A 37 -21.00 -2.21 -18.70
C SER A 37 -19.51 -2.48 -18.49
N SER A 38 -18.79 -2.84 -19.55
CA SER A 38 -17.35 -3.14 -19.55
C SER A 38 -16.50 -1.98 -19.01
N TRP A 39 -16.93 -0.74 -19.22
CA TRP A 39 -16.26 0.45 -18.71
C TRP A 39 -16.32 0.54 -17.18
N THR A 40 -17.46 0.21 -16.57
CA THR A 40 -17.58 0.19 -15.10
C THR A 40 -16.73 -0.91 -14.46
N GLU A 41 -16.67 -2.10 -15.06
CA GLU A 41 -15.81 -3.17 -14.57
C GLU A 41 -14.34 -2.75 -14.54
N GLU A 42 -13.89 -2.07 -15.59
CA GLU A 42 -12.53 -1.54 -15.65
C GLU A 42 -12.31 -0.46 -14.58
N LEU A 43 -13.26 0.48 -14.42
CA LEU A 43 -13.22 1.53 -13.40
C LEU A 43 -13.10 0.98 -11.97
N LEU A 44 -13.88 -0.04 -11.62
CA LEU A 44 -13.75 -0.69 -10.31
C LEU A 44 -12.37 -1.33 -10.13
N ARG A 45 -11.81 -1.92 -11.19
CA ARG A 45 -10.45 -2.48 -11.15
C ARG A 45 -9.39 -1.39 -10.96
N TYR A 46 -9.53 -0.24 -11.61
CA TYR A 46 -8.68 0.93 -11.36
C TYR A 46 -8.75 1.40 -9.92
N ALA A 47 -9.97 1.58 -9.40
CA ALA A 47 -10.17 2.04 -8.03
C ALA A 47 -9.59 1.05 -7.01
N LEU A 48 -9.75 -0.26 -7.23
CA LEU A 48 -9.18 -1.30 -6.38
C LEU A 48 -7.66 -1.30 -6.39
N ILE A 49 -7.03 -1.13 -7.56
CA ILE A 49 -5.55 -1.06 -7.65
C ILE A 49 -5.04 0.15 -6.89
N TRP A 50 -5.62 1.33 -7.09
CA TRP A 50 -5.22 2.53 -6.35
C TRP A 50 -5.49 2.41 -4.85
N LEU A 51 -6.61 1.79 -4.46
CA LEU A 51 -6.96 1.54 -3.07
C LEU A 51 -5.93 0.61 -2.40
N THR A 52 -5.47 -0.44 -3.10
CA THR A 52 -4.46 -1.35 -2.55
C THR A 52 -3.08 -0.69 -2.49
N MET A 53 -2.67 0.02 -3.55
CA MET A 53 -1.37 0.71 -3.60
C MET A 53 -1.22 1.80 -2.52
N LEU A 54 -2.30 2.52 -2.19
CA LEU A 54 -2.30 3.52 -1.10
C LEU A 54 -2.66 2.89 0.25
N GLY A 55 -3.46 1.83 0.26
CA GLY A 55 -3.96 1.17 1.47
C GLY A 55 -2.88 0.43 2.24
N VAL A 56 -1.95 -0.22 1.52
CA VAL A 56 -0.81 -0.94 2.12
C VAL A 56 0.05 -0.02 3.00
N PRO A 57 0.60 1.11 2.50
CA PRO A 57 1.39 2.00 3.34
C PRO A 57 0.57 2.66 4.45
N TYR A 58 -0.72 2.96 4.23
CA TYR A 58 -1.60 3.47 5.29
C TYR A 58 -1.77 2.45 6.44
N ALA A 59 -2.04 1.19 6.12
CA ALA A 59 -2.20 0.12 7.10
C ALA A 59 -0.87 -0.17 7.83
N TYR A 60 0.24 -0.15 7.10
CA TYR A 60 1.59 -0.27 7.65
C TYR A 60 1.88 0.84 8.67
N GLY A 61 1.52 2.08 8.30
CA GLY A 61 1.70 3.27 9.13
C GLY A 61 0.80 3.37 10.34
N LYS A 62 -0.39 2.75 10.33
CA LYS A 62 -1.29 2.72 11.49
C LYS A 62 -0.89 1.69 12.54
N GLU A 63 0.28 1.06 12.39
CA GLU A 63 0.75 -0.02 13.26
C GLU A 63 -0.30 -1.13 13.46
N GLN A 64 -1.18 -1.35 12.46
CA GLN A 64 -2.08 -2.51 12.44
C GLN A 64 -1.36 -3.82 12.09
N HIS A 65 -0.06 -3.91 12.39
CA HIS A 65 0.52 -5.16 12.85
C HIS A 65 -0.04 -5.47 14.24
N ILE A 66 -1.34 -5.83 14.25
CA ILE A 66 -1.98 -6.58 15.32
C ILE A 66 -1.01 -7.72 15.68
N SER A 67 -0.60 -7.80 16.94
CA SER A 67 0.13 -8.94 17.52
C SER A 67 1.64 -9.06 17.33
N ILE A 68 2.41 -7.97 17.33
CA ILE A 68 3.76 -8.09 17.94
C ILE A 68 3.65 -8.13 19.47
N GLY A 69 2.61 -7.58 20.09
CA GLY A 69 2.43 -7.64 21.54
C GLY A 69 2.31 -9.06 22.11
N PHE A 70 1.82 -10.03 21.33
CA PHE A 70 1.56 -11.40 21.81
C PHE A 70 2.74 -12.38 21.65
N ILE A 71 3.65 -12.14 20.69
CA ILE A 71 4.85 -12.98 20.49
C ILE A 71 6.07 -12.39 21.21
N THR A 72 6.09 -11.08 21.52
CA THR A 72 7.20 -10.47 22.26
C THR A 72 7.18 -10.70 23.77
N THR A 73 6.10 -11.30 24.30
CA THR A 73 6.05 -11.74 25.70
C THR A 73 6.85 -13.02 25.94
N THR A 74 7.13 -13.82 24.89
CA THR A 74 7.83 -15.12 25.03
C THR A 74 9.33 -15.05 24.70
N PHE A 75 9.79 -14.05 23.93
CA PHE A 75 11.21 -13.85 23.59
C PHE A 75 11.83 -12.68 24.35
N THR A 76 13.06 -12.85 24.85
CA THR A 76 13.85 -11.78 25.48
C THR A 76 13.79 -10.49 24.66
N LYS A 77 13.40 -9.36 25.28
CA LYS A 77 13.16 -8.04 24.64
C LYS A 77 14.22 -7.66 23.59
N LYS A 78 15.50 -7.98 23.81
CA LYS A 78 16.61 -7.70 22.88
C LYS A 78 16.61 -8.56 21.61
N GLY A 79 16.27 -9.85 21.70
CA GLY A 79 16.20 -10.75 20.54
C GLY A 79 15.06 -10.38 19.59
N SER A 80 13.93 -9.96 20.16
CA SER A 80 12.80 -9.44 19.39
C SER A 80 13.15 -8.15 18.64
N LEU A 81 13.88 -7.22 19.27
CA LEU A 81 14.19 -5.92 18.65
C LEU A 81 15.14 -6.06 17.44
N ARG A 82 16.15 -6.93 17.53
CA ARG A 82 17.06 -7.21 16.41
C ARG A 82 16.32 -7.81 15.21
N ASN A 83 15.35 -8.69 15.46
CA ASN A 83 14.52 -9.28 14.41
C ASN A 83 13.62 -8.23 13.74
N LYS A 84 13.04 -7.31 14.52
CA LYS A 84 12.26 -6.18 13.97
C LYS A 84 13.09 -5.28 13.06
N ILE A 85 14.31 -4.95 13.46
CA ILE A 85 15.25 -4.16 12.64
C ILE A 85 15.58 -4.89 11.33
N PHE A 86 15.84 -6.21 11.39
CA PHE A 86 16.10 -7.00 10.18
C PHE A 86 14.90 -7.00 9.22
N ILE A 87 13.68 -7.17 9.75
CA ILE A 87 12.45 -7.10 8.96
C ILE A 87 12.29 -5.73 8.30
N GLU A 88 12.53 -4.63 9.03
CA GLU A 88 12.43 -3.29 8.44
C GLU A 88 13.48 -3.04 7.35
N ILE A 89 14.71 -3.52 7.52
CA ILE A 89 15.73 -3.43 6.47
C ILE A 89 15.29 -4.21 5.23
N LEU A 90 14.70 -5.40 5.41
CA LEU A 90 14.16 -6.19 4.31
C LEU A 90 13.00 -5.48 3.60
N VAL A 91 12.09 -4.86 4.36
CA VAL A 91 10.97 -4.07 3.82
C VAL A 91 11.48 -2.86 3.04
N LEU A 92 12.50 -2.14 3.53
CA LEU A 92 13.14 -1.05 2.80
C LEU A 92 13.77 -1.53 1.49
N PHE A 93 14.49 -2.65 1.54
CA PHE A 93 15.12 -3.24 0.36
C PHE A 93 14.08 -3.64 -0.69
N LEU A 94 13.03 -4.37 -0.30
CA LEU A 94 11.95 -4.77 -1.20
C LEU A 94 11.19 -3.56 -1.76
N SER A 95 10.94 -2.54 -0.94
CA SER A 95 10.25 -1.32 -1.38
C SER A 95 11.08 -0.55 -2.41
N ALA A 96 12.40 -0.44 -2.22
CA ALA A 96 13.28 0.25 -3.16
C ALA A 96 13.47 -0.54 -4.47
N PHE A 97 13.81 -1.83 -4.39
CA PHE A 97 14.15 -2.62 -5.57
C PHE A 97 12.92 -3.16 -6.31
N VAL A 98 11.94 -3.71 -5.59
CA VAL A 98 10.78 -4.34 -6.21
C VAL A 98 9.72 -3.31 -6.57
N LEU A 99 9.30 -2.47 -5.60
CA LEU A 99 8.20 -1.53 -5.84
C LEU A 99 8.63 -0.31 -6.66
N ILE A 100 9.77 0.31 -6.35
CA ILE A 100 10.23 1.50 -7.09
C ILE A 100 10.92 1.09 -8.40
N ALA A 101 12.05 0.39 -8.35
CA ALA A 101 12.78 0.07 -9.59
C ALA A 101 11.98 -0.87 -10.51
N GLY A 102 11.42 -1.95 -9.96
CA GLY A 102 10.52 -2.84 -10.70
C GLY A 102 9.25 -2.13 -11.18
N GLY A 103 8.62 -1.30 -10.34
CA GLY A 103 7.42 -0.55 -10.72
C GLY A 103 7.67 0.48 -11.83
N ILE A 104 8.80 1.18 -11.82
CA ILE A 104 9.21 2.09 -12.90
C ILE A 104 9.44 1.30 -14.19
N MET A 105 10.15 0.18 -14.13
CA MET A 105 10.40 -0.67 -15.30
C MET A 105 9.09 -1.14 -15.95
N VAL A 106 8.14 -1.64 -15.14
CA VAL A 106 6.83 -2.06 -15.64
C VAL A 106 6.04 -0.89 -16.22
N THR A 107 6.10 0.28 -15.57
CA THR A 107 5.44 1.50 -16.08
C THR A 107 5.96 1.90 -17.45
N ILE A 108 7.28 1.85 -17.65
CA ILE A 108 7.91 2.18 -18.93
C ILE A 108 7.56 1.13 -19.99
N ASN A 109 7.52 -0.15 -19.63
CA ASN A 109 7.07 -1.21 -20.55
C ASN A 109 5.60 -1.08 -20.97
N ALA A 110 4.77 -0.43 -20.15
CA ALA A 110 3.37 -0.18 -20.44
C ALA A 110 3.13 1.09 -21.27
N VAL A 111 4.18 1.82 -21.68
CA VAL A 111 4.06 3.00 -22.55
C VAL A 111 3.42 2.60 -23.89
N GLY A 112 2.38 3.32 -24.29
CA GLY A 112 1.67 3.07 -25.55
C GLY A 112 0.59 1.98 -25.48
N GLN A 113 0.43 1.30 -24.33
CA GLN A 113 -0.69 0.38 -24.11
C GLN A 113 -1.90 1.13 -23.57
N LEU A 114 -3.01 1.05 -24.30
CA LEU A 114 -4.30 1.61 -23.88
C LEU A 114 -5.20 0.52 -23.32
N SER A 115 -6.01 0.90 -22.34
CA SER A 115 -6.98 0.01 -21.74
C SER A 115 -8.14 -0.27 -22.70
N PRO A 116 -8.59 -1.53 -22.82
CA PRO A 116 -9.52 -1.92 -23.88
C PRO A 116 -10.92 -1.32 -23.74
N ALA A 117 -11.38 -0.96 -22.54
CA ALA A 117 -12.73 -0.41 -22.35
C ALA A 117 -12.74 1.12 -22.15
N MET A 118 -11.80 1.69 -21.40
CA MET A 118 -11.72 3.14 -21.14
C MET A 118 -10.76 3.90 -22.05
N GLY A 119 -9.84 3.21 -22.76
CA GLY A 119 -8.79 3.86 -23.55
C GLY A 119 -7.78 4.63 -22.68
N ILE A 120 -7.65 4.30 -21.40
CA ILE A 120 -6.72 4.99 -20.49
C ILE A 120 -5.32 4.36 -20.65
N PRO A 121 -4.24 5.16 -20.65
CA PRO A 121 -2.89 4.62 -20.68
C PRO A 121 -2.61 3.72 -19.47
N MET A 122 -2.16 2.49 -19.73
CA MET A 122 -1.84 1.50 -18.68
C MET A 122 -0.75 1.98 -17.72
N GLN A 123 0.05 2.97 -18.13
CA GLN A 123 1.02 3.65 -17.27
C GLN A 123 0.41 4.13 -15.94
N PHE A 124 -0.82 4.64 -15.97
CA PHE A 124 -1.50 5.11 -14.76
C PHE A 124 -1.78 3.99 -13.76
N TYR A 125 -1.94 2.73 -14.20
CA TYR A 125 -2.02 1.59 -13.29
C TYR A 125 -0.68 1.34 -12.61
N TYR A 126 0.39 1.28 -13.40
CA TYR A 126 1.68 0.80 -12.92
C TYR A 126 2.44 1.84 -12.11
N VAL A 127 2.19 3.14 -12.32
CA VAL A 127 2.74 4.23 -11.49
C VAL A 127 2.30 4.13 -10.02
N GLY A 128 1.17 3.46 -9.73
CA GLY A 128 0.77 3.19 -8.36
C GLY A 128 1.82 2.41 -7.55
N ALA A 129 2.58 1.51 -8.20
CA ALA A 129 3.62 0.71 -7.55
C ALA A 129 4.80 1.53 -7.02
N PRO A 130 5.46 2.41 -7.81
CA PRO A 130 6.52 3.26 -7.28
C PRO A 130 6.01 4.26 -6.24
N ILE A 131 4.78 4.78 -6.37
CA ILE A 131 4.18 5.64 -5.33
C ILE A 131 4.02 4.87 -4.02
N CYS A 132 3.49 3.65 -4.07
CA CYS A 132 3.40 2.75 -2.92
C CYS A 132 4.77 2.51 -2.29
N GLY A 133 5.79 2.21 -3.11
CA GLY A 133 7.17 2.00 -2.67
C GLY A 133 7.76 3.20 -1.93
N VAL A 134 7.56 4.42 -2.46
CA VAL A 134 8.02 5.65 -1.80
C VAL A 134 7.34 5.84 -0.44
N LEU A 135 6.02 5.65 -0.37
CA LEU A 135 5.30 5.75 0.90
C LEU A 135 5.77 4.69 1.90
N MET A 136 5.97 3.44 1.46
CA MET A 136 6.49 2.36 2.30
C MET A 136 7.87 2.67 2.87
N ILE A 137 8.77 3.27 2.08
CA ILE A 137 10.09 3.71 2.57
C ILE A 137 9.95 4.77 3.67
N ILE A 138 9.03 5.72 3.52
CA ILE A 138 8.79 6.75 4.55
C ILE A 138 8.33 6.11 5.86
N TYR A 139 7.34 5.22 5.82
CA TYR A 139 6.82 4.56 7.03
C TYR A 139 7.84 3.60 7.66
N SER A 140 8.53 2.79 6.85
CA SER A 140 9.54 1.84 7.31
C SER A 140 10.77 2.55 7.88
N GLY A 141 11.20 3.66 7.27
CA GLY A 141 12.29 4.49 7.77
C GLY A 141 12.01 5.05 9.16
N GLU A 142 10.80 5.56 9.41
CA GLU A 142 10.42 6.04 10.75
C GLU A 142 10.41 4.91 11.80
N ARG A 143 9.89 3.72 11.45
CA ARG A 143 9.91 2.54 12.36
C ARG A 143 11.33 2.07 12.66
N LEU A 144 12.19 2.05 11.64
CA LEU A 144 13.59 1.67 11.80
C LEU A 144 14.31 2.60 12.79
N ILE A 145 14.13 3.92 12.65
CA ILE A 145 14.73 4.92 13.56
C ILE A 145 14.24 4.69 15.00
N ARG A 146 12.94 4.45 15.19
CA ARG A 146 12.35 4.14 16.50
C ARG A 146 12.98 2.88 17.12
N PHE A 147 13.07 1.78 16.38
CA PHE A 147 13.64 0.54 16.90
C PHE A 147 15.15 0.64 17.19
N VAL A 148 15.91 1.40 16.39
CA VAL A 148 17.33 1.64 16.66
C VAL A 148 17.52 2.46 17.94
N LYS A 149 16.66 3.47 18.18
CA LYS A 149 16.69 4.26 19.42
C LYS A 149 16.38 3.40 20.65
N GLU A 150 15.32 2.57 20.59
CA GLU A 150 14.97 1.63 21.65
C GLU A 150 16.10 0.62 21.93
N LEU A 151 16.85 0.18 20.90
CA LEU A 151 18.00 -0.72 21.07
C LEU A 151 19.13 -0.07 21.86
N LYS A 152 19.37 1.23 21.61
CA LYS A 152 20.45 2.00 22.23
C LYS A 152 20.15 2.25 23.72
N GLU A 153 18.93 2.64 24.05
CA GLU A 153 18.46 2.82 25.43
C GLU A 153 18.58 1.52 26.25
N THR A 154 18.19 0.38 25.67
CA THR A 154 18.35 -0.94 26.34
C THR A 154 19.81 -1.39 26.50
N LYS A 155 20.77 -0.73 25.84
CA LYS A 155 22.21 -0.98 26.01
C LYS A 155 22.84 -0.10 27.08
N GLU A 156 22.31 1.09 27.34
CA GLU A 156 22.84 2.05 28.34
C GLU A 156 22.38 1.72 29.78
N GLU A 157 21.26 1.01 29.96
CA GLU A 157 20.78 0.53 31.27
C GLU A 157 21.55 -0.70 31.84
N LYS A 158 22.60 -1.18 31.17
CA LYS A 158 23.45 -2.31 31.61
C LYS A 158 24.90 -1.91 31.71
#